data_AF-G7TB77-F1
#
_entry.id   AF-G7TB77-F1
#
_cell.length_a   1.000
_cell.length_b   1.000
_cell.length_c   1.000
_cell.angle_alpha   90.00
_cell.angle_beta   90.00
_cell.angle_gamma   90.00
#
_symmetry.space_group_name_H-M   'P 1'
#
loop_
_entity.id
_entity.type
_entity.pdbx_description
1 polymer ?
#
loop_
_entity_poly.entity_id
_entity_poly.type
_entity_poly.pdbx_seq_one_letter_code
_entity_poly.pdbx_strand_id
1 'polypeptide(L)'
;MSAAADLRKALRFVSKSNPTLLEWLHSPVVYRQDPVAVTQLRAIAEQFYSPLGTWWHYFNMAKSNYRGYLRGERIRTKKYLYVLRPILACQWIERRQDMPPMAFEVLLEELLPRGDLRNEVDRLLALKRISPEVKDGPRIAPISDFLEAELDRMDEMQPRLSAGSGHSDSLDTLFRQMLASDTALV
;
A
#
# COMPACT_ATOMS: atom_id res chain seq x y z
N MET A 1 -0.23 14.18 -23.91
CA MET A 1 -1.07 14.41 -22.72
C MET A 1 -0.59 15.70 -22.08
N SER A 2 -1.49 16.63 -21.72
CA SER A 2 -1.08 17.91 -21.13
C SER A 2 -0.81 17.76 -19.64
N ALA A 3 0.16 18.51 -19.10
CA ALA A 3 0.52 18.50 -17.68
C ALA A 3 -0.68 18.72 -16.75
N ALA A 4 -1.63 19.58 -17.16
CA ALA A 4 -2.87 19.82 -16.42
C ALA A 4 -3.78 18.58 -16.30
N ALA A 5 -3.84 17.72 -17.33
CA ALA A 5 -4.64 16.50 -17.29
C ALA A 5 -4.03 15.45 -16.34
N ASP A 6 -2.70 15.33 -16.35
CA ASP A 6 -1.98 14.44 -15.44
C ASP A 6 -2.07 14.91 -13.99
N LEU A 7 -1.98 16.21 -13.75
CA LEU A 7 -2.19 16.79 -12.42
C LEU A 7 -3.60 16.50 -11.89
N ARG A 8 -4.63 16.71 -12.71
CA ARG A 8 -6.02 16.39 -12.32
C ARG A 8 -6.18 14.90 -11.97
N LYS A 9 -5.52 14.02 -12.70
CA LYS A 9 -5.52 12.58 -12.41
C LYS A 9 -4.84 12.26 -11.08
N ALA A 10 -3.72 12.92 -10.77
CA ALA A 10 -3.03 12.77 -9.50
C ALA A 10 -3.91 13.24 -8.32
N LEU A 11 -4.55 14.41 -8.42
CA LEU A 11 -5.45 14.93 -7.38
C LEU A 11 -6.68 14.03 -7.17
N ARG A 12 -7.17 13.37 -8.22
CA ARG A 12 -8.22 12.36 -8.09
C ARG A 12 -7.74 11.09 -7.37
N PHE A 13 -6.45 10.77 -7.41
CA PHE A 13 -5.91 9.70 -6.58
C PHE A 13 -5.77 10.12 -5.13
N VAL A 14 -5.42 11.39 -4.86
CA VAL A 14 -5.46 11.95 -3.50
C VAL A 14 -6.87 11.85 -2.92
N SER A 15 -7.89 12.26 -3.66
CA SER A 15 -9.27 12.26 -3.16
C SER A 15 -9.80 10.88 -2.76
N LYS A 16 -9.16 9.82 -3.25
CA LYS A 16 -9.52 8.42 -2.96
C LYS A 16 -8.66 7.79 -1.86
N SER A 17 -7.79 8.57 -1.20
CA SER A 17 -6.79 8.05 -0.26
C SER A 17 -5.98 6.89 -0.85
N ASN A 18 -5.60 7.00 -2.12
CA ASN A 18 -4.95 5.89 -2.82
C ASN A 18 -3.57 5.60 -2.19
N PRO A 19 -3.36 4.43 -1.57
CA PRO A 19 -2.12 4.11 -0.87
C PRO A 19 -0.90 4.11 -1.80
N THR A 20 -1.05 3.71 -3.07
CA THR A 20 0.05 3.75 -4.06
C THR A 20 0.57 5.16 -4.28
N LEU A 21 -0.32 6.16 -4.31
CA LEU A 21 0.11 7.56 -4.48
C LEU A 21 0.89 8.04 -3.27
N LEU A 22 0.39 7.76 -2.06
CA LEU A 22 1.07 8.11 -0.82
C LEU A 22 2.45 7.44 -0.73
N GLU A 23 2.55 6.15 -1.04
CA GLU A 23 3.82 5.43 -1.10
C GLU A 23 4.81 6.10 -2.08
N TRP A 24 4.35 6.53 -3.26
CA TRP A 24 5.21 7.25 -4.22
C TRP A 24 5.63 8.62 -3.71
N LEU A 25 4.73 9.38 -3.10
CA LEU A 25 5.03 10.68 -2.51
C LEU A 25 6.06 10.58 -1.38
N HIS A 26 6.13 9.47 -0.66
CA HIS A 26 7.08 9.22 0.43
C HIS A 26 8.30 8.38 0.03
N SER A 27 8.44 8.02 -1.25
CA SER A 27 9.60 7.27 -1.75
C SER A 27 10.91 8.03 -1.52
N PRO A 28 11.97 7.37 -1.01
CA PRO A 28 13.30 7.99 -0.89
C PRO A 28 14.00 8.14 -2.25
N VAL A 29 13.56 7.41 -3.28
CA VAL A 29 14.13 7.48 -4.64
C VAL A 29 13.40 8.55 -5.44
N VAL A 30 14.09 9.66 -5.71
CA VAL A 30 13.56 10.81 -6.47
C VAL A 30 14.41 11.01 -7.72
N TYR A 31 13.80 10.84 -8.89
CA TYR A 31 14.47 11.10 -10.17
C TYR A 31 14.42 12.60 -10.54
N ARG A 32 13.26 13.21 -10.40
CA ARG A 32 13.01 14.65 -10.61
C ARG A 32 11.76 15.03 -9.82
N GLN A 33 11.77 16.19 -9.19
CA GLN A 33 10.60 16.76 -8.55
C GLN A 33 10.67 18.28 -8.54
N ASP A 34 9.50 18.92 -8.43
CA ASP A 34 9.38 20.28 -7.94
C ASP A 34 9.13 20.20 -6.41
N PRO A 35 10.04 20.74 -5.57
CA PRO A 35 9.90 20.63 -4.11
C PRO A 35 8.65 21.31 -3.55
N VAL A 36 8.21 22.42 -4.15
CA VAL A 36 7.02 23.17 -3.70
C VAL A 36 5.78 22.36 -4.01
N ALA A 37 5.66 21.89 -5.25
CA ALA A 37 4.56 21.05 -5.71
C ALA A 37 4.43 19.77 -4.87
N VAL A 38 5.55 19.07 -4.62
CA VAL A 38 5.55 17.83 -3.81
C VAL A 38 5.15 18.11 -2.37
N THR A 39 5.62 19.20 -1.78
CA THR A 39 5.25 19.58 -0.41
C THR A 39 3.75 19.85 -0.30
N GLN A 40 3.18 20.59 -1.25
CA GLN A 40 1.74 20.85 -1.30
C GLN A 40 0.93 19.56 -1.51
N LEU A 41 1.38 18.68 -2.41
CA LEU A 41 0.75 17.39 -2.66
C LEU A 41 0.77 16.47 -1.43
N ARG A 42 1.87 16.42 -0.68
CA ARG A 42 1.95 15.66 0.58
C ARG A 42 0.97 16.21 1.62
N ALA A 43 1.00 17.52 1.85
CA ALA A 43 0.13 18.17 2.83
C ALA A 43 -1.36 17.94 2.54
N ILE A 44 -1.77 18.03 1.27
CA ILE A 44 -3.17 17.74 0.93
C ILE A 44 -3.46 16.24 1.01
N ALA A 45 -2.53 15.37 0.64
CA ALA A 45 -2.76 13.92 0.71
C ALA A 45 -2.96 13.42 2.14
N GLU A 46 -2.27 14.03 3.12
CA GLU A 46 -2.50 13.77 4.55
C GLU A 46 -3.92 14.14 5.00
N GLN A 47 -4.47 15.27 4.51
CA GLN A 47 -5.84 15.69 4.84
C GLN A 47 -6.92 14.76 4.27
N PHE A 48 -6.62 14.10 3.15
CA PHE A 48 -7.52 13.15 2.49
C PHE A 48 -7.29 11.71 2.93
N TYR A 49 -6.31 11.45 3.80
CA TYR A 49 -6.03 10.10 4.27
C TYR A 49 -7.27 9.50 4.96
N SER A 50 -7.63 8.30 4.52
CA SER A 50 -8.79 7.55 4.96
C SER A 50 -8.32 6.18 5.40
N PRO A 51 -8.17 5.92 6.73
CA PRO A 51 -7.86 4.59 7.24
C PRO A 51 -8.79 3.52 6.66
N LEU A 52 -10.10 3.79 6.61
CA LEU A 52 -11.08 2.89 6.03
C LEU A 52 -10.84 2.63 4.53
N GLY A 53 -10.60 3.69 3.75
CA GLY A 53 -10.36 3.56 2.30
C GLY A 53 -9.06 2.82 1.99
N THR A 54 -8.01 3.10 2.75
CA THR A 54 -6.69 2.46 2.62
C THR A 54 -6.74 1.00 3.07
N TRP A 55 -7.49 0.66 4.12
CA TRP A 55 -7.74 -0.73 4.52
C TRP A 55 -8.43 -1.52 3.41
N TRP A 56 -9.51 -1.00 2.82
CA TRP A 56 -10.20 -1.67 1.71
C TRP A 56 -9.31 -1.84 0.47
N HIS A 57 -8.42 -0.88 0.19
CA HIS A 57 -7.46 -1.01 -0.89
C HIS A 57 -6.52 -2.20 -0.66
N TYR A 58 -5.88 -2.28 0.50
CA TYR A 58 -4.96 -3.38 0.81
C TYR A 58 -5.69 -4.72 0.88
N PHE A 59 -6.87 -4.78 1.49
CA PHE A 59 -7.63 -6.03 1.58
C PHE A 59 -8.02 -6.57 0.20
N ASN A 60 -8.53 -5.71 -0.70
CA ASN A 60 -8.86 -6.12 -2.06
C ASN A 60 -7.61 -6.53 -2.86
N MET A 61 -6.48 -5.86 -2.65
CA MET A 61 -5.19 -6.24 -3.22
C MET A 61 -4.74 -7.63 -2.72
N ALA A 62 -4.85 -7.90 -1.42
CA ALA A 62 -4.54 -9.20 -0.83
C ALA A 62 -5.41 -10.31 -1.44
N LYS A 63 -6.73 -10.12 -1.53
CA LYS A 63 -7.67 -11.07 -2.15
C LYS A 63 -7.31 -11.35 -3.62
N SER A 64 -7.02 -10.30 -4.39
CA SER A 64 -6.65 -10.43 -5.81
C SER A 64 -5.33 -11.21 -5.97
N ASN A 65 -4.30 -10.84 -5.20
CA ASN A 65 -3.00 -11.50 -5.23
C ASN A 65 -3.10 -12.97 -4.76
N TYR A 66 -3.89 -13.26 -3.73
CA TYR A 66 -4.11 -14.61 -3.24
C TYR A 66 -4.74 -15.49 -4.32
N ARG A 67 -5.85 -15.03 -4.93
CA ARG A 67 -6.54 -15.75 -6.00
C ARG A 67 -5.66 -15.98 -7.23
N GLY A 68 -4.83 -14.99 -7.58
CA GLY A 68 -3.99 -15.04 -8.77
C GLY A 68 -2.71 -15.85 -8.63
N TYR A 69 -2.16 -16.01 -7.41
CA TYR A 69 -0.82 -16.57 -7.23
C TYR A 69 -0.73 -17.76 -6.30
N LEU A 70 -1.66 -17.91 -5.35
CA LEU A 70 -1.56 -18.91 -4.28
C LEU A 70 -2.62 -20.02 -4.41
N ARG A 71 -3.37 -20.07 -5.52
CA ARG A 71 -4.27 -21.19 -5.84
C ARG A 71 -3.56 -22.23 -6.71
N GLY A 72 -3.44 -23.46 -6.21
CA GLY A 72 -2.88 -24.62 -6.92
C GLY A 72 -1.72 -25.30 -6.18
N GLU A 73 -1.24 -26.42 -6.73
CA GLU A 73 -0.18 -27.25 -6.09
C GLU A 73 1.23 -26.63 -6.19
N ARG A 74 1.46 -25.78 -7.20
CA ARG A 74 2.73 -25.09 -7.43
C ARG A 74 2.56 -23.61 -7.19
N ILE A 75 3.20 -23.10 -6.14
CA ILE A 75 3.09 -21.72 -5.72
C ILE A 75 4.37 -20.99 -6.08
N ARG A 76 4.22 -19.82 -6.72
CA ARG A 76 5.32 -18.88 -6.92
C ARG A 76 5.74 -18.36 -5.56
N THR A 77 6.75 -18.97 -4.95
CA THR A 77 7.08 -18.82 -3.53
C THR A 77 7.27 -17.36 -3.07
N LYS A 78 7.74 -16.46 -3.93
CA LYS A 78 7.85 -15.02 -3.61
C LYS A 78 6.51 -14.28 -3.59
N LYS A 79 5.46 -14.82 -4.21
CA LYS A 79 4.11 -14.24 -4.24
C LYS A 79 3.41 -14.29 -2.89
N TYR A 80 3.87 -15.13 -1.95
CA TYR A 80 3.47 -15.01 -0.55
C TYR A 80 3.68 -13.59 -0.02
N LEU A 81 4.83 -12.96 -0.33
CA LEU A 81 5.13 -11.59 0.12
C LEU A 81 4.18 -10.53 -0.48
N TYR A 82 3.56 -10.82 -1.63
CA TYR A 82 2.59 -9.93 -2.27
C TYR A 82 1.20 -10.02 -1.62
N VAL A 83 0.92 -11.07 -0.86
CA VAL A 83 -0.32 -11.21 -0.07
C VAL A 83 -0.07 -10.84 1.38
N LEU A 84 1.07 -11.25 1.94
CA LEU A 84 1.42 -11.00 3.33
C LEU A 84 1.56 -9.50 3.63
N ARG A 85 2.24 -8.74 2.75
CA ARG A 85 2.38 -7.29 2.94
C ARG A 85 1.03 -6.56 3.05
N PRO A 86 0.07 -6.71 2.12
CA PRO A 86 -1.22 -6.04 2.26
C PRO A 86 -2.04 -6.56 3.46
N ILE A 87 -1.94 -7.84 3.84
CA ILE A 87 -2.60 -8.33 5.07
C ILE A 87 -2.03 -7.65 6.32
N LEU A 88 -0.70 -7.56 6.44
CA LEU A 88 -0.07 -6.87 7.57
C LEU A 88 -0.34 -5.35 7.53
N ALA A 89 -0.48 -4.77 6.35
CA ALA A 89 -0.90 -3.37 6.20
C ALA A 89 -2.32 -3.14 6.73
N CYS A 90 -3.27 -4.04 6.46
CA CYS A 90 -4.61 -4.00 7.05
C CYS A 90 -4.54 -4.06 8.59
N GLN A 91 -3.79 -5.01 9.14
CA GLN A 91 -3.61 -5.16 10.59
C GLN A 91 -2.96 -3.94 11.26
N TRP A 92 -2.00 -3.30 10.58
CA TRP A 92 -1.40 -2.04 11.04
C TRP A 92 -2.47 -0.94 11.17
N ILE A 93 -3.27 -0.75 10.12
CA ILE A 93 -4.32 0.27 10.08
C ILE A 93 -5.40 -0.02 11.12
N GLU A 94 -5.77 -1.29 11.33
CA GLU A 94 -6.69 -1.71 12.39
C GLU A 94 -6.22 -1.28 13.78
N ARG A 95 -4.89 -1.33 14.05
CA ARG A 95 -4.32 -0.98 15.35
C ARG A 95 -4.06 0.51 15.54
N ARG A 96 -3.66 1.21 14.47
CA ARG A 96 -3.04 2.55 14.59
C ARG A 96 -3.77 3.64 13.81
N GLN A 97 -4.62 3.26 12.86
CA GLN A 97 -5.33 4.17 11.96
C GLN A 97 -4.42 5.18 11.24
N ASP A 98 -3.14 4.85 11.08
CA ASP A 98 -2.17 5.62 10.30
C ASP A 98 -1.62 4.78 9.14
N MET A 99 -0.88 5.43 8.26
CA MET A 99 -0.35 4.80 7.05
C MET A 99 0.68 3.70 7.44
N PRO A 100 0.55 2.47 6.89
CA PRO A 100 1.52 1.42 7.14
C PRO A 100 2.91 1.80 6.60
N PRO A 101 3.99 1.43 7.30
CA PRO A 101 5.35 1.75 6.88
C PRO A 101 5.70 1.04 5.57
N MET A 102 6.48 1.72 4.73
CA MET A 102 6.96 1.14 3.48
C MET A 102 7.94 -0.02 3.71
N ALA A 103 8.72 0.03 4.79
CA ALA A 103 9.65 -1.02 5.17
C ALA A 103 8.87 -2.24 5.68
N PHE A 104 9.04 -3.38 5.01
CA PHE A 104 8.29 -4.59 5.34
C PHE A 104 8.74 -5.17 6.68
N GLU A 105 10.01 -4.99 7.01
CA GLU A 105 10.65 -5.41 8.25
C GLU A 105 9.96 -4.78 9.46
N VAL A 106 9.54 -3.51 9.38
CA VAL A 106 8.82 -2.81 10.45
C VAL A 106 7.44 -3.46 10.69
N LEU A 107 6.71 -3.79 9.61
CA LEU A 107 5.44 -4.51 9.73
C LEU A 107 5.64 -5.87 10.41
N LEU A 108 6.69 -6.59 10.02
CA LEU A 108 6.96 -7.89 10.60
C LEU A 108 7.33 -7.80 12.08
N GLU A 109 8.21 -6.88 12.46
CA GLU A 109 8.63 -6.68 13.86
C GLU A 109 7.45 -6.36 14.78
N GLU A 110 6.54 -5.49 14.34
CA GLU A 110 5.38 -5.06 15.13
C GLU A 110 4.26 -6.11 15.17
N LEU A 111 3.99 -6.78 14.04
CA LEU A 111 2.76 -7.56 13.86
C LEU A 111 3.00 -9.07 13.82
N LEU A 112 4.22 -9.52 13.56
CA LEU A 112 4.54 -10.94 13.33
C LEU A 112 5.61 -11.44 14.32
N PRO A 113 5.18 -11.85 15.54
CA PRO A 113 6.10 -12.32 16.58
C PRO A 113 6.90 -13.55 16.14
N ARG A 114 8.04 -13.79 16.80
CA ARG A 114 8.91 -14.93 16.52
C ARG A 114 8.17 -16.26 16.71
N GLY A 115 8.38 -17.19 15.79
CA GLY A 115 7.70 -18.48 15.74
C GLY A 115 7.76 -19.07 14.33
N ASP A 116 7.09 -20.20 14.10
CA ASP A 116 7.18 -20.96 12.86
C ASP A 116 6.80 -20.12 11.62
N LEU A 117 5.69 -19.38 11.71
CA LEU A 117 5.27 -18.47 10.66
C LEU A 117 6.33 -17.41 10.34
N ARG A 118 6.88 -16.74 11.37
CA ARG A 118 7.93 -15.72 11.17
C ARG A 118 9.20 -16.32 10.57
N ASN A 119 9.59 -17.52 11.01
CA ASN A 119 10.75 -18.23 10.48
C ASN A 119 10.60 -18.52 8.98
N GLU A 120 9.42 -18.96 8.54
CA GLU A 120 9.15 -19.18 7.11
C GLU A 120 9.17 -17.87 6.31
N VAL A 121 8.62 -16.78 6.84
CA VAL A 121 8.68 -15.47 6.18
C VAL A 121 10.12 -14.97 6.05
N ASP A 122 10.94 -15.13 7.08
CA ASP A 122 12.36 -14.74 7.04
C ASP A 122 13.13 -15.58 6.01
N ARG A 123 12.84 -16.89 5.90
CA ARG A 123 13.39 -17.77 4.84
C ARG A 123 13.01 -17.27 3.44
N LEU A 124 11.75 -16.89 3.23
CA LEU A 124 11.28 -16.33 1.95
C LEU A 124 12.00 -15.04 1.57
N LEU A 125 12.22 -14.15 2.54
CA LEU A 125 12.95 -12.91 2.33
C LEU A 125 14.41 -13.15 1.97
N ALA A 126 15.07 -14.11 2.63
CA ALA A 126 16.42 -14.52 2.30
C ALA A 126 16.51 -15.08 0.86
N LEU A 127 15.58 -15.95 0.48
CA LEU A 127 15.52 -16.51 -0.88
C LEU A 127 15.27 -15.42 -1.95
N LYS A 128 14.41 -14.43 -1.67
CA LYS A 128 14.16 -13.30 -2.58
C LYS A 128 15.42 -12.47 -2.86
N ARG A 129 16.33 -12.35 -1.88
CA ARG A 129 17.59 -11.61 -2.04
C ARG A 129 18.58 -12.33 -2.96
N ILE A 130 18.60 -13.66 -2.92
CA ILE A 130 19.62 -14.48 -3.60
C ILE A 130 19.25 -14.75 -5.07
N SER A 131 17.97 -14.98 -5.35
CA SER A 131 17.49 -15.23 -6.71
C SER A 131 16.44 -14.20 -7.08
N PRO A 132 16.54 -13.49 -8.22
CA PRO A 132 15.46 -12.66 -8.76
C PRO A 132 14.39 -13.51 -9.45
N GLU A 133 14.77 -14.65 -10.04
CA GLU A 133 13.87 -15.55 -10.76
C GLU A 133 12.94 -16.33 -9.83
N VAL A 134 11.71 -16.53 -10.31
CA VAL A 134 10.63 -17.17 -9.56
C VAL A 134 10.68 -18.67 -9.85
N LYS A 135 11.26 -19.46 -8.94
CA LYS A 135 11.00 -20.90 -8.94
C LYS A 135 9.68 -21.16 -8.22
N ASP A 136 8.81 -21.93 -8.84
CA ASP A 136 7.65 -22.48 -8.16
C ASP A 136 8.10 -23.49 -7.11
N GLY A 137 7.47 -23.46 -5.95
CA GLY A 137 7.71 -24.37 -4.85
C GLY A 137 6.43 -24.94 -4.28
N PRO A 138 6.53 -25.88 -3.32
CA PRO A 138 5.38 -26.40 -2.61
C PRO A 138 4.74 -25.31 -1.74
N ARG A 139 3.49 -25.57 -1.34
CA ARG A 139 2.79 -24.79 -0.33
C ARG A 139 3.59 -24.75 0.98
N ILE A 140 3.71 -23.55 1.56
CA ILE A 140 4.34 -23.34 2.86
C ILE A 140 3.21 -23.22 3.88
N ALA A 141 2.94 -24.31 4.62
CA ALA A 141 1.75 -24.41 5.44
C ALA A 141 1.59 -23.27 6.46
N PRO A 142 2.61 -22.92 7.29
CA PRO A 142 2.46 -21.84 8.26
C PRO A 142 2.01 -20.51 7.64
N ILE A 143 2.53 -20.16 6.46
CA ILE A 143 2.18 -18.91 5.78
C ILE A 143 0.79 -19.01 5.15
N SER A 144 0.52 -20.10 4.43
CA SER A 144 -0.78 -20.26 3.78
C SER A 144 -1.93 -20.30 4.78
N ASP A 145 -1.80 -21.06 5.87
CA ASP A 145 -2.84 -21.18 6.90
C ASP A 145 -3.12 -19.81 7.55
N PHE A 146 -2.07 -19.04 7.83
CA PHE A 146 -2.21 -17.66 8.34
C PHE A 146 -2.94 -16.74 7.35
N LEU A 147 -2.55 -16.77 6.07
CA LEU A 147 -3.16 -15.91 5.06
C LEU A 147 -4.63 -16.25 4.82
N GLU A 148 -4.96 -17.54 4.78
CA GLU A 148 -6.35 -18.03 4.66
C GLU A 148 -7.18 -17.55 5.84
N ALA A 149 -6.71 -17.78 7.07
CA ALA A 149 -7.40 -17.34 8.29
C ALA A 149 -7.62 -15.82 8.36
N GLU A 150 -6.60 -15.02 8.00
CA GLU A 150 -6.73 -13.56 8.00
C GLU A 150 -7.66 -13.06 6.89
N LEU A 151 -7.62 -13.67 5.70
CA LEU A 151 -8.54 -13.31 4.62
C LEU A 151 -9.98 -13.60 5.00
N ASP A 152 -10.26 -14.75 5.61
CA ASP A 152 -11.60 -15.12 6.06
C ASP A 152 -12.07 -14.19 7.18
N ARG A 153 -11.23 -13.96 8.20
CA ARG A 153 -11.51 -13.00 9.30
C ARG A 153 -11.86 -11.61 8.75
N MET A 154 -11.08 -11.11 7.80
CA MET A 154 -11.28 -9.78 7.22
C MET A 154 -12.51 -9.71 6.30
N ASP A 155 -12.93 -10.81 5.66
CA ASP A 155 -14.12 -10.83 4.80
C ASP A 155 -15.42 -10.75 5.62
N GLU A 156 -15.41 -11.35 6.81
CA GLU A 156 -16.54 -11.32 7.76
C GLU A 156 -16.57 -10.04 8.60
N MET A 157 -15.45 -9.33 8.68
CA MET A 157 -15.31 -8.13 9.50
C MET A 157 -15.90 -6.88 8.82
N GLN A 158 -16.57 -6.05 9.62
CA GLN A 158 -16.82 -4.65 9.28
C GLN A 158 -15.80 -3.76 10.03
N PRO A 159 -14.78 -3.21 9.35
CA PRO A 159 -13.73 -2.44 10.01
C PRO A 159 -14.30 -1.14 10.59
N ARG A 160 -14.10 -0.91 11.89
CA ARG A 160 -14.46 0.33 12.59
C ARG A 160 -13.33 1.36 12.45
N LEU A 161 -13.17 1.88 11.24
CA LEU A 161 -12.11 2.83 10.88
C LEU A 161 -12.72 4.18 10.48
N SER A 162 -11.99 5.27 10.70
CA SER A 162 -12.41 6.58 10.22
C SER A 162 -12.37 6.65 8.69
N ALA A 163 -13.38 7.30 8.12
CA ALA A 163 -13.32 7.74 6.73
C ALA A 163 -12.46 9.00 6.63
N GLY A 164 -11.87 9.23 5.46
CA GLY A 164 -11.15 10.47 5.19
C GLY A 164 -12.07 11.68 5.25
N SER A 165 -11.52 12.81 5.71
CA SER A 165 -12.24 14.07 5.92
C SER A 165 -11.86 15.17 4.93
N GLY A 166 -11.22 14.81 3.82
CA GLY A 166 -10.78 15.78 2.82
C GLY A 166 -11.95 16.43 2.07
N HIS A 167 -11.87 17.74 1.84
CA HIS A 167 -12.93 18.51 1.17
C HIS A 167 -12.53 18.81 -0.27
N SER A 168 -13.39 18.47 -1.24
CA SER A 168 -13.10 18.63 -2.69
C SER A 168 -12.56 20.01 -3.06
N ASP A 169 -13.06 21.07 -2.43
CA ASP A 169 -12.70 22.46 -2.71
C ASP A 169 -11.22 22.76 -2.47
N SER A 170 -10.60 22.05 -1.53
CA SER A 170 -9.16 22.15 -1.27
C SER A 170 -8.32 21.61 -2.44
N LEU A 171 -8.78 20.55 -3.13
CA LEU A 171 -8.11 20.01 -4.31
C LEU A 171 -8.25 20.95 -5.50
N ASP A 172 -9.42 21.56 -5.68
CA ASP A 172 -9.64 22.55 -6.74
C ASP A 172 -8.79 23.81 -6.54
N THR A 173 -8.65 24.24 -5.28
CA THR A 173 -7.76 25.36 -4.92
C THR A 173 -6.32 25.03 -5.25
N LEU A 174 -5.83 23.85 -4.83
CA LEU A 174 -4.47 23.42 -5.13
C LEU A 174 -4.23 23.29 -6.64
N PHE A 175 -5.19 22.72 -7.39
CA PHE A 175 -5.10 22.61 -8.84
C PHE A 175 -4.86 23.97 -9.50
N ARG A 176 -5.62 25.00 -9.11
CA ARG A 176 -5.47 26.37 -9.64
C ARG A 176 -4.13 27.00 -9.27
N GLN A 177 -3.67 26.80 -8.04
CA GLN A 177 -2.37 27.31 -7.58
C GLN A 177 -1.20 26.71 -8.36
N MET A 178 -1.24 25.40 -8.61
CA MET A 178 -0.17 24.72 -9.35
C MET A 178 -0.12 25.15 -10.82
N LEU A 179 -1.27 25.38 -11.46
CA LEU A 179 -1.31 25.91 -12.83
C LEU A 179 -0.78 27.34 -12.93
N ALA A 180 -1.14 28.20 -11.97
CA ALA A 180 -0.65 29.57 -11.93
C ALA A 180 0.87 29.65 -11.73
N SER A 181 1.43 28.74 -10.93
CA SER A 181 2.88 28.67 -10.66
C SER A 181 3.68 28.15 -11.85
N ASP A 182 3.11 27.22 -12.64
CA ASP A 182 3.71 26.70 -13.88
C ASP A 182 3.76 27.78 -14.99
N THR A 183 2.82 28.72 -14.96
CA THR A 183 2.75 29.83 -15.94
C THR A 183 3.73 30.96 -15.60
N ALA A 184 4.23 31.04 -14.37
CA ALA A 184 5.17 32.06 -13.91
C ALA A 184 6.65 31.73 -14.18
N LEU A 185 6.93 30.52 -14.70
CA LEU A 185 8.28 30.00 -14.98
C LEU A 185 8.57 29.81 -16.49
N VAL A 186 7.69 30.32 -17.36
CA VAL A 186 7.85 30.40 -18.83
C VAL A 186 7.96 31.86 -19.24
#